data_AF-A0A947W2Z4-F1
#
_entry.id   AF-A0A947W2Z4-F1
#
_cell.length_a   1.000
_cell.length_b   1.000
_cell.length_c   1.000
_cell.angle_alpha   90.00
_cell.angle_beta   90.00
_cell.angle_gamma   90.00
#
_symmetry.space_group_name_H-M   'P 1'
#
loop_
_entity.id
_entity.type
_entity.pdbx_description
1 polymer ?
#
loop_
_entity_poly.entity_id
_entity_poly.type
_entity_poly.pdbx_seq_one_letter_code
_entity_poly.pdbx_strand_id
1 'polypeptide(L)' 'MNYTQTDIDNVKNALMDLVNGKKIVRVSVMGQVIEYGSTQLKELRDLLSEIESSTGTKRRFILTSTTKGL' A
#
# COMPACT_ATOMS: atom_id res chain seq x y z
N MET A 1 11.89 -2.00 6.44
CA MET A 1 10.93 -3.04 6.03
C MET A 1 10.13 -2.47 4.87
N ASN A 2 9.90 -3.25 3.81
CA ASN A 2 9.26 -2.76 2.58
C ASN A 2 7.86 -3.35 2.51
N TYR A 3 6.85 -2.52 2.25
CA TYR A 3 5.52 -3.02 1.96
C TYR A 3 5.53 -3.81 0.65
N THR A 4 4.74 -4.88 0.58
CA THR A 4 4.63 -5.76 -0.58
C THR A 4 3.39 -5.45 -1.40
N GLN A 5 3.35 -5.92 -2.66
CA GLN A 5 2.15 -5.81 -3.49
C GLN A 5 0.95 -6.50 -2.83
N THR A 6 1.19 -7.61 -2.13
CA THR A 6 0.17 -8.33 -1.37
C THR A 6 -0.43 -7.47 -0.26
N ASP A 7 0.37 -6.65 0.42
CA ASP A 7 -0.13 -5.72 1.45
C ASP A 7 -1.07 -4.67 0.84
N ILE A 8 -0.74 -4.15 -0.36
CA ILE A 8 -1.60 -3.20 -1.09
C ILE A 8 -2.95 -3.82 -1.43
N ASP A 9 -2.92 -5.06 -1.95
CA ASP A 9 -4.13 -5.76 -2.37
C ASP A 9 -5.02 -6.08 -1.15
N ASN A 10 -4.41 -6.45 -0.02
CA ASN A 10 -5.13 -6.67 1.24
C ASN A 10 -5.83 -5.41 1.74
N VAL A 11 -5.14 -4.26 1.73
CA VAL A 11 -5.72 -2.97 2.16
C VAL A 11 -6.84 -2.53 1.22
N LYS A 12 -6.68 -2.71 -0.09
CA LYS A 12 -7.73 -2.40 -1.09
C LYS A 12 -8.98 -3.25 -0.90
N ASN A 13 -8.81 -4.55 -0.68
CA ASN A 13 -9.91 -5.47 -0.42
C ASN A 13 -10.66 -5.10 0.87
N ALA A 14 -9.92 -4.74 1.92
CA ALA A 14 -10.50 -4.28 3.18
C ALA A 14 -11.28 -2.97 3.04
N LEU A 15 -10.77 -2.03 2.23
CA LEU A 15 -11.48 -0.79 1.93
C LEU A 15 -12.80 -1.08 1.20
N MET A 16 -12.77 -1.93 0.18
CA MET A 16 -13.98 -2.35 -0.53
C MET A 16 -14.98 -3.06 0.39
N ASP A 17 -14.49 -3.89 1.29
CA ASP A 17 -15.31 -4.58 2.29
C ASP A 17 -16.04 -3.60 3.24
N LEU A 18 -15.34 -2.57 3.73
CA LEU A 18 -15.95 -1.50 4.54
C LEU A 18 -16.98 -0.70 3.74
N VAL A 19 -16.68 -0.38 2.48
CA VAL A 19 -17.60 0.32 1.57
C VAL A 19 -18.85 -0.52 1.28
N ASN A 20 -18.70 -1.84 1.15
CA ASN A 20 -19.80 -2.79 0.96
C ASN A 20 -20.66 -2.99 2.22
N GLY A 21 -20.35 -2.31 3.33
CA GLY A 21 -21.16 -2.32 4.55
C GLY A 21 -20.69 -3.30 5.62
N LYS A 22 -19.50 -3.91 5.50
CA LYS A 22 -18.89 -4.60 6.64
C LYS A 22 -18.52 -3.55 7.70
N LYS A 23 -18.87 -3.84 8.96
CA LYS A 23 -18.62 -2.91 10.07
C LYS A 23 -17.16 -2.92 10.54
N ILE A 24 -16.50 -4.07 10.40
CA ILE A 24 -15.12 -4.31 10.84
C ILE A 24 -14.45 -5.19 9.78
N VAL A 25 -13.21 -4.87 9.43
CA VAL A 25 -12.36 -5.64 8.51
C VAL A 25 -11.00 -5.88 9.15
N ARG A 26 -10.42 -7.05 8.90
CA ARG A 26 -9.06 -7.37 9.35
C ARG A 26 -8.11 -7.26 8.17
N VAL A 27 -7.05 -6.50 8.35
CA VAL A 27 -6.06 -6.26 7.31
C VAL A 27 -4.73 -6.79 7.79
N SER A 28 -4.15 -7.70 7.01
CA SER A 28 -2.78 -8.16 7.23
C SER A 28 -1.85 -7.23 6.46
N VAL A 29 -1.06 -6.45 7.18
CA VAL A 29 -0.04 -5.54 6.64
C VAL A 29 1.28 -5.85 7.32
N MET A 30 2.33 -6.16 6.54
CA MET A 30 3.68 -6.44 7.07
C MET A 30 3.73 -7.57 8.12
N GLY A 31 2.83 -8.56 8.00
CA GLY A 31 2.70 -9.67 8.95
C GLY A 31 1.99 -9.32 10.27
N GLN A 32 1.48 -8.09 10.41
CA GLN A 32 0.59 -7.69 11.49
C GLN A 32 -0.85 -7.66 11.01
N VAL A 33 -1.75 -8.20 11.82
CA VAL A 33 -3.20 -8.14 11.57
C VAL A 33 -3.76 -6.99 12.37
N ILE A 34 -4.28 -5.98 11.67
CA ILE A 34 -4.89 -4.79 12.26
C ILE A 34 -6.38 -4.82 11.92
N GLU A 35 -7.23 -4.57 12.90
CA GLU A 35 -8.67 -4.46 12.69
C GLU A 35 -9.06 -3.00 12.47
N TYR A 36 -9.84 -2.75 11.42
CA TYR A 36 -10.36 -1.44 11.09
C TYR A 36 -11.88 -1.45 11.08
N GLY A 37 -12.47 -0.47 11.77
CA GLY A 37 -13.91 -0.22 11.73
C GLY A 37 -14.32 0.77 10.64
N SER A 38 -15.63 0.90 10.40
CA SER A 38 -16.19 1.90 9.46
C SER A 38 -15.84 3.35 9.85
N THR A 39 -15.63 3.64 11.13
CA THR A 39 -15.20 4.95 11.63
C THR A 39 -13.75 5.28 11.26
N GLN A 40 -12.93 4.26 10.98
CA GLN A 40 -11.50 4.36 10.68
C GLN A 40 -11.22 4.28 9.17
N LEU A 41 -12.25 4.46 8.33
CA LEU A 41 -12.10 4.42 6.86
C LEU A 41 -11.08 5.46 6.37
N LYS A 42 -11.04 6.64 7.01
CA LYS A 42 -10.03 7.66 6.72
C LYS A 42 -8.62 7.17 7.01
N GLU A 43 -8.39 6.54 8.16
CA GLU A 43 -7.09 5.99 8.56
C GLU A 43 -6.63 4.88 7.61
N LEU A 44 -7.56 4.00 7.20
CA LEU A 44 -7.27 2.95 6.22
C LEU A 44 -6.88 3.52 4.84
N ARG A 45 -7.51 4.62 4.43
CA ARG A 45 -7.19 5.30 3.17
C ARG A 45 -5.86 6.04 3.24
N ASP A 46 -5.56 6.68 4.38
CA ASP A 46 -4.29 7.34 4.62
C ASP A 46 -3.15 6.29 4.60
N LEU A 47 -3.36 5.12 5.22
CA LEU A 47 -2.43 3.98 5.17
C LEU A 47 -2.22 3.48 3.73
N LEU A 48 -3.29 3.32 2.94
CA LEU A 48 -3.16 2.92 1.54
C LEU A 48 -2.29 3.91 0.74
N SER A 49 -2.51 5.21 0.94
CA SER A 49 -1.73 6.27 0.28
C SER A 49 -0.26 6.23 0.68
N GLU A 50 0.04 5.95 1.96
CA GLU A 50 1.41 5.81 2.45
C GLU A 50 2.10 4.57 1.85
N ILE A 51 1.40 3.44 1.83
CA ILE A 51 1.89 2.20 1.23
C ILE A 51 2.16 2.40 -0.26
N GLU A 52 1.22 2.99 -1.01
CA GLU A 52 1.39 3.28 -2.44
C GLU A 52 2.51 4.28 -2.69
N SER A 53 2.73 5.26 -1.80
CA SER A 53 3.85 6.19 -1.91
C SER A 53 5.21 5.52 -1.63
N SER A 54 5.23 4.52 -0.76
CA SER A 54 6.46 3.79 -0.39
C SER A 54 6.82 2.68 -1.39
N THR A 55 5.82 2.01 -1.96
CA THR A 55 5.95 0.95 -2.98
C THR A 55 5.97 1.51 -4.39
N GLY A 56 5.46 2.74 -4.55
CA GLY A 56 5.60 3.62 -5.68
C GLY A 56 7.05 3.67 -6.10
N THR A 57 7.36 2.81 -7.06
CA THR A 57 8.61 2.78 -7.78
C THR A 57 8.88 4.20 -8.24
N LYS A 58 9.75 4.94 -7.52
CA LYS A 58 10.62 5.91 -8.17
C LYS A 58 11.23 5.11 -9.30
N ARG A 59 10.68 5.26 -10.52
CA ARG A 59 11.27 4.72 -11.74
C ARG A 59 12.69 5.24 -11.71
N ARG A 60 13.61 4.37 -11.29
CA ARG A 60 15.03 4.67 -11.22
C ARG A 60 15.41 4.66 -12.69
N PHE A 61 15.24 5.80 -13.35
CA PHE A 61 15.83 6.03 -14.66
C PHE A 61 17.33 5.93 -14.40
N ILE A 62 17.89 4.74 -14.60
CA ILE A 62 19.33 4.56 -14.66
C ILE A 62 19.71 5.21 -15.98
N LEU A 63 20.03 6.51 -15.93
CA LEU A 63 20.81 7.16 -16.96
C LEU A 63 22.19 6.49 -16.93
N THR A 64 22.33 5.38 -17.64
CA THR A 64 23.65 4.89 -18.02
C THR A 64 24.23 5.92 -18.98
N SER A 65 24.92 6.92 -18.43
CA SER A 65 25.85 7.73 -19.20
C SER A 65 26.97 6.81 -19.63
N THR A 66 26.84 6.23 -20.83
CA THR A 66 27.98 5.60 -21.50
C THR A 66 28.94 6.72 -21.89
N THR A 67 29.85 7.08 -20.98
CA THR A 67 31.12 7.68 -21.36
C THR A 67 31.94 6.60 -22.07
N LYS A 68 31.69 6.41 -23.37
CA LYS A 68 32.71 5.79 -24.23
C LYS A 68 33.59 6.94 -24.70
N GLY A 69 34.74 7.06 -24.04
CA GLY A 69 35.86 7.78 -24.63
C GLY A 69 36.28 7.07 -25.92
N LEU A 70 36.49 7.88 -26.95
CA LEU A 70 37.46 7.68 -28.02
C LEU A 70 37.57 9.00 -28.79
#